data_AF-A0A1F3ZET8-F1
#
_entry.id   AF-A0A1F3ZET8-F1
#
_cell.length_a   1.000
_cell.length_b   1.000
_cell.length_c   1.000
_cell.angle_alpha   90.00
_cell.angle_beta   90.00
_cell.angle_gamma   90.00
#
_symmetry.space_group_name_H-M   'P 1'
#
loop_
_entity.id
_entity.type
_entity.pdbx_description
1 polymer ?
#
loop_
_entity_poly.entity_id
_entity_poly.type
_entity_poly.pdbx_seq_one_letter_code
_entity_poly.pdbx_strand_id
1 'polypeptide(L)'
;MMLELYFAPGACSFVPHAGLEAIKAATGTVFEPKLVKLHKGEHKTPEYLAMNPNGQVPVLVVDGQPLTQIVAICDFLDRSFPQAEMLPTEVWARAQAMSQLAWMNNTAHPAFTHVFRTNEFAESEAAQADVRRVAAPRFRGYLERIQGWVAGAAPYWFGARVTFHDAYAFTLLRWGGYAGVDPKSLPAYHAYIERVMAAPPVAAALERERIKLDTYKAS
;
A
#
# COMPACT_ATOMS: atom_id res chain seq x y z
N MET A 1 17.61 -16.03 -6.55
CA MET A 1 16.33 -15.82 -5.88
C MET A 1 15.29 -15.52 -6.94
N MET A 2 14.35 -16.43 -7.12
CA MET A 2 13.16 -16.23 -7.95
C MET A 2 12.08 -15.58 -7.09
N LEU A 3 11.60 -14.42 -7.52
CA LEU A 3 10.60 -13.63 -6.81
C LEU A 3 9.34 -13.52 -7.66
N GLU A 4 8.20 -13.88 -7.10
CA GLU A 4 6.90 -13.65 -7.72
C GLU A 4 6.02 -12.83 -6.78
N LEU A 5 5.40 -11.76 -7.28
CA LEU A 5 4.46 -10.96 -6.50
C LEU A 5 3.05 -11.15 -7.03
N TYR A 6 2.19 -11.78 -6.25
CA TYR A 6 0.76 -11.83 -6.49
C TYR A 6 0.10 -10.54 -6.00
N PHE A 7 -0.41 -9.74 -6.93
CA PHE A 7 -0.94 -8.39 -6.66
C PHE A 7 -2.31 -8.17 -7.31
N ALA A 8 -3.06 -7.20 -6.79
CA ALA A 8 -4.28 -6.70 -7.42
C ALA A 8 -4.19 -5.18 -7.63
N PRO A 9 -4.49 -4.67 -8.84
CA PRO A 9 -4.43 -3.25 -9.16
C PRO A 9 -5.16 -2.35 -8.16
N GLY A 10 -4.41 -1.38 -7.60
CA GLY A 10 -4.96 -0.38 -6.69
C GLY A 10 -5.27 -0.89 -5.28
N ALA A 11 -4.95 -2.15 -4.97
CA ALA A 11 -4.98 -2.70 -3.63
C ALA A 11 -3.68 -2.38 -2.86
N CYS A 12 -3.62 -2.80 -1.60
CA CYS A 12 -2.45 -2.62 -0.73
C CYS A 12 -1.20 -3.38 -1.22
N SER A 13 -1.36 -4.35 -2.13
CA SER A 13 -0.25 -5.01 -2.82
C SER A 13 0.63 -4.06 -3.64
N PHE A 14 0.15 -2.83 -3.92
CA PHE A 14 0.97 -1.79 -4.54
C PHE A 14 2.23 -1.46 -3.71
N VAL A 15 2.17 -1.60 -2.38
CA VAL A 15 3.28 -1.28 -1.47
C VAL A 15 4.52 -2.14 -1.77
N PRO A 16 4.46 -3.48 -1.69
CA PRO A 16 5.61 -4.32 -2.08
C PRO A 16 5.87 -4.29 -3.59
N HIS A 17 4.89 -3.98 -4.44
CA HIS A 17 5.11 -3.86 -5.88
C HIS A 17 6.03 -2.68 -6.22
N ALA A 18 5.71 -1.48 -5.74
CA ALA A 18 6.56 -0.31 -5.91
C ALA A 18 7.94 -0.52 -5.26
N GLY A 19 7.98 -1.20 -4.11
CA GLY A 19 9.24 -1.55 -3.47
C GLY A 19 10.10 -2.52 -4.28
N LEU A 20 9.50 -3.52 -4.94
CA LEU A 20 10.22 -4.43 -5.84
C LEU A 20 10.73 -3.72 -7.10
N GLU A 21 9.99 -2.77 -7.68
CA GLU A 21 10.52 -1.95 -8.77
C GLU A 21 11.67 -1.04 -8.28
N ALA A 22 11.64 -0.57 -7.03
CA ALA A 22 12.73 0.22 -6.44
C ALA A 22 13.99 -0.63 -6.20
N ILE A 23 13.81 -1.84 -5.68
CA ILE A 23 14.87 -2.84 -5.55
C ILE A 23 15.47 -3.17 -6.91
N LYS A 24 14.64 -3.46 -7.91
CA LYS A 24 15.09 -3.70 -9.28
C LYS A 24 15.92 -2.56 -9.85
N ALA A 25 15.52 -1.31 -9.62
CA ALA A 25 16.28 -0.14 -10.05
C ALA A 25 17.64 -0.03 -9.34
N ALA A 26 17.74 -0.44 -8.06
CA ALA A 26 18.97 -0.35 -7.27
C ALA A 26 19.93 -1.53 -7.49
N THR A 27 19.42 -2.74 -7.73
CA THR A 27 20.21 -3.99 -7.72
C THR A 27 20.18 -4.74 -9.04
N GLY A 28 19.30 -4.39 -9.97
CA GLY A 28 19.02 -5.17 -11.17
C GLY A 28 18.22 -6.46 -10.90
N THR A 29 17.79 -6.70 -9.65
CA THR A 29 16.99 -7.89 -9.31
C THR A 29 15.63 -7.83 -9.98
N VAL A 30 15.30 -8.86 -10.75
CA VAL A 30 14.00 -9.01 -11.41
C VAL A 30 13.01 -9.78 -10.52
N PHE A 31 11.73 -9.51 -10.71
CA PHE A 31 10.62 -10.26 -10.11
C PHE A 31 9.53 -10.48 -11.16
N GLU A 32 8.70 -11.50 -10.96
CA GLU A 32 7.54 -11.77 -11.81
C GLU A 32 6.26 -11.24 -11.17
N PRO A 33 5.57 -10.26 -11.78
CA PRO A 33 4.29 -9.78 -11.30
C PRO A 33 3.14 -10.71 -11.74
N LYS A 34 2.44 -11.31 -10.78
CA LYS A 34 1.28 -12.19 -10.98
C LYS A 34 -0.02 -11.43 -10.66
N LEU A 35 -0.79 -11.08 -11.70
CA LEU A 35 -2.08 -10.40 -11.51
C LEU A 35 -3.13 -11.34 -10.90
N VAL A 36 -3.80 -10.88 -9.84
CA VAL A 36 -4.94 -11.55 -9.21
C VAL A 36 -6.20 -10.71 -9.40
N LYS A 37 -7.18 -11.22 -10.14
CA LYS A 37 -8.47 -10.55 -10.38
C LYS A 37 -9.43 -10.79 -9.23
N LEU A 38 -9.38 -9.92 -8.22
CA LEU A 38 -10.22 -10.03 -7.03
C LEU A 38 -11.73 -10.08 -7.37
N HIS A 39 -12.19 -9.28 -8.33
CA HIS A 39 -13.59 -9.27 -8.77
C HIS A 39 -14.06 -10.59 -9.43
N LYS A 40 -13.12 -11.44 -9.89
CA LYS A 40 -13.44 -12.77 -10.42
C LYS A 40 -13.27 -13.89 -9.38
N GLY A 41 -12.92 -13.55 -8.14
CA GLY A 41 -12.69 -14.54 -7.10
C GLY A 41 -11.40 -15.34 -7.26
N GLU A 42 -10.42 -14.91 -8.06
CA GLU A 42 -9.16 -15.65 -8.26
C GLU A 42 -8.38 -15.85 -6.95
N HIS A 43 -8.56 -14.97 -5.96
CA HIS A 43 -8.00 -15.09 -4.60
C HIS A 43 -8.67 -16.16 -3.72
N LYS A 44 -9.73 -16.82 -4.22
CA LYS A 44 -10.51 -17.83 -3.51
C LYS A 44 -10.37 -19.22 -4.14
N THR A 45 -9.58 -19.37 -5.21
CA THR A 45 -9.37 -20.70 -5.80
C THR A 45 -8.54 -21.57 -4.86
N PRO A 46 -8.69 -22.91 -4.92
CA PRO A 46 -7.89 -23.81 -4.10
C PRO A 46 -6.38 -23.58 -4.23
N GLU A 47 -5.90 -23.28 -5.44
CA GLU A 47 -4.49 -23.02 -5.71
C GLU A 47 -4.00 -21.75 -5.01
N TYR A 48 -4.80 -20.68 -5.02
CA TYR A 48 -4.44 -19.45 -4.33
C TYR A 48 -4.52 -19.60 -2.81
N LEU A 49 -5.56 -20.27 -2.31
CA LEU A 49 -5.74 -20.51 -0.88
C LEU A 49 -4.67 -21.43 -0.29
N ALA A 50 -4.09 -22.32 -1.09
CA ALA A 50 -2.92 -23.10 -0.70
C ALA A 50 -1.68 -22.21 -0.43
N MET A 51 -1.55 -21.07 -1.11
CA MET A 51 -0.49 -20.08 -0.83
C MET A 51 -0.87 -19.13 0.29
N ASN A 52 -2.10 -18.64 0.32
CA ASN A 52 -2.61 -17.75 1.35
C ASN A 52 -4.04 -18.13 1.77
N PRO A 53 -4.19 -18.84 2.90
CA PRO A 53 -5.50 -19.25 3.41
C PRO A 53 -6.47 -18.10 3.70
N ASN A 54 -5.97 -16.87 3.87
CA ASN A 54 -6.82 -15.69 4.07
C ASN A 54 -7.45 -15.17 2.76
N GLY A 55 -7.02 -15.67 1.59
CA GLY A 55 -7.50 -15.20 0.29
C GLY A 55 -7.22 -13.71 0.05
N GLN A 56 -6.07 -13.22 0.47
CA GLN A 56 -5.72 -11.79 0.37
C GLN A 56 -4.47 -11.59 -0.48
N VAL A 57 -4.41 -10.46 -1.18
CA VAL A 57 -3.15 -9.93 -1.73
C VAL A 57 -2.52 -8.97 -0.71
N PRO A 58 -1.19 -8.78 -0.73
CA PRO A 58 -0.20 -9.47 -1.56
C PRO A 58 0.21 -10.86 -1.04
N VAL A 59 0.76 -11.66 -1.95
CA VAL A 59 1.61 -12.83 -1.62
C VAL A 59 2.93 -12.64 -2.37
N LEU A 60 4.05 -12.70 -1.64
CA LEU A 60 5.39 -12.79 -2.24
C LEU A 60 5.81 -14.25 -2.22
N VAL A 61 6.10 -14.85 -3.37
CA VAL A 61 6.69 -16.19 -3.45
C VAL A 61 8.19 -16.05 -3.67
N VAL A 62 8.98 -16.66 -2.80
CA VAL A 62 10.45 -16.65 -2.83
C VAL A 62 10.93 -18.08 -3.03
N ASP A 63 11.54 -18.37 -4.18
CA ASP A 63 12.04 -19.72 -4.50
C ASP A 63 10.98 -20.82 -4.23
N GLY A 64 9.71 -20.54 -4.57
CA GLY A 64 8.56 -21.44 -4.38
C GLY A 64 7.88 -21.37 -3.00
N GLN A 65 8.38 -20.57 -2.06
CA GLN A 65 7.82 -20.44 -0.71
C GLN A 65 6.97 -19.17 -0.57
N PRO A 66 5.67 -19.25 -0.21
CA PRO A 66 4.82 -18.07 -0.06
C PRO A 66 5.06 -17.36 1.28
N LEU A 67 5.19 -16.03 1.21
CA LEU A 67 5.19 -15.10 2.32
C LEU A 67 4.00 -14.14 2.16
N THR A 68 3.23 -13.97 3.23
CA THR A 68 2.08 -13.07 3.30
C THR A 68 2.33 -11.95 4.29
N GLN A 69 1.41 -11.00 4.40
CA GLN A 69 1.47 -9.78 5.23
C GLN A 69 2.45 -8.74 4.71
N ILE A 70 1.93 -7.54 4.41
CA ILE A 70 2.72 -6.44 3.81
C ILE A 70 3.94 -6.09 4.64
N VAL A 71 3.79 -5.95 5.97
CA VAL A 71 4.89 -5.55 6.85
C VAL A 71 6.01 -6.61 6.87
N ALA A 72 5.66 -7.90 6.86
CA ALA A 72 6.63 -9.00 6.81
C ALA A 72 7.32 -9.07 5.45
N ILE A 73 6.57 -8.90 4.35
CA ILE A 73 7.12 -8.82 2.99
C ILE A 73 8.09 -7.64 2.87
N CYS A 74 7.74 -6.45 3.38
CA CYS A 74 8.61 -5.28 3.34
C CYS A 74 9.91 -5.49 4.12
N ASP A 75 9.85 -6.05 5.34
CA ASP A 75 11.05 -6.36 6.14
C ASP A 75 11.94 -7.41 5.47
N PHE A 76 11.33 -8.46 4.90
CA PHE A 76 12.06 -9.48 4.15
C PHE A 76 12.79 -8.90 2.94
N LEU A 77 12.11 -8.08 2.15
CA LEU A 77 12.67 -7.46 0.95
C LEU A 77 13.82 -6.50 1.31
N ASP A 78 13.64 -5.66 2.33
CA ASP A 78 14.70 -4.75 2.79
C ASP A 78 15.95 -5.50 3.28
N ARG A 79 15.78 -6.57 4.07
CA ARG A 79 16.89 -7.40 4.55
C ARG A 79 17.60 -8.15 3.42
N SER A 80 16.85 -8.58 2.40
CA SER A 80 17.38 -9.31 1.25
C SER A 80 18.12 -8.41 0.27
N PHE A 81 17.73 -7.13 0.20
CA PHE A 81 18.26 -6.14 -0.73
C PHE A 81 18.62 -4.83 -0.02
N PRO A 82 19.56 -4.84 0.94
CA PRO A 82 19.89 -3.65 1.74
C PRO A 82 20.43 -2.49 0.90
N GLN A 83 20.93 -2.76 -0.32
CA GLN A 83 21.40 -1.74 -1.27
C GLN A 83 20.27 -0.84 -1.79
N ALA A 84 19.02 -1.27 -1.68
CA ALA A 84 17.86 -0.46 -2.04
C ALA A 84 17.51 0.58 -0.94
N GLU A 85 18.05 0.43 0.27
CA GLU A 85 17.86 1.35 1.40
C GLU A 85 16.37 1.64 1.69
N MET A 86 15.54 0.60 1.66
CA MET A 86 14.07 0.74 1.76
C MET A 86 13.59 1.03 3.19
N LEU A 87 14.41 0.69 4.20
CA LEU A 87 14.20 1.04 5.60
C LEU A 87 15.51 1.55 6.24
N PRO A 88 15.43 2.37 7.30
CA PRO A 88 16.60 2.76 8.07
C PRO A 88 17.34 1.55 8.67
N THR A 89 18.66 1.69 8.80
CA THR A 89 19.55 0.67 9.38
C THR A 89 19.83 0.90 10.86
N GLU A 90 19.78 2.15 11.35
CA GLU A 90 19.90 2.47 12.76
C GLU A 90 18.73 1.86 13.54
N VAL A 91 19.02 1.23 14.68
CA VAL A 91 18.09 0.38 15.44
C VAL A 91 16.80 1.12 15.79
N TRP A 92 16.91 2.33 16.33
CA TRP A 92 15.74 3.10 16.76
C TRP A 92 14.96 3.66 15.57
N ALA A 93 15.65 4.23 14.59
CA ALA A 93 15.03 4.72 13.36
C ALA A 93 14.29 3.61 12.61
N ARG A 94 14.85 2.39 12.57
CA ARG A 94 14.18 1.21 12.00
C ARG A 94 12.93 0.86 12.80
N ALA A 95 13.00 0.84 14.13
CA ALA A 95 11.84 0.56 14.97
C ALA A 95 10.71 1.59 14.75
N GLN A 96 11.06 2.88 14.62
CA GLN A 96 10.10 3.94 14.28
C GLN A 96 9.51 3.76 12.88
N ALA A 97 10.33 3.38 11.89
CA ALA A 97 9.87 3.10 10.54
C ALA A 97 8.89 1.91 10.52
N MET A 98 9.23 0.81 11.21
CA MET A 98 8.37 -0.37 11.32
C MET A 98 7.08 -0.07 12.07
N SER A 99 7.13 0.74 13.13
CA SER A 99 5.93 1.21 13.84
C SER A 99 5.00 2.00 12.91
N GLN A 100 5.54 2.87 12.05
CA GLN A 100 4.74 3.61 11.06
C GLN A 100 4.11 2.68 10.02
N LEU A 101 4.85 1.71 9.46
CA LEU A 101 4.28 0.71 8.53
C LEU A 101 3.19 -0.11 9.20
N ALA A 102 3.43 -0.58 10.43
CA ALA A 102 2.45 -1.33 11.19
C ALA A 102 1.20 -0.49 11.49
N TRP A 103 1.36 0.81 11.78
CA TRP A 103 0.23 1.71 11.99
C TRP A 103 -0.58 1.94 10.70
N MET A 104 0.09 2.18 9.56
CA MET A 104 -0.58 2.27 8.26
C MET A 104 -1.35 0.99 7.93
N ASN A 105 -0.73 -0.17 8.18
CA ASN A 105 -1.30 -1.48 7.86
C ASN A 105 -2.40 -1.96 8.80
N ASN A 106 -2.27 -1.74 10.11
CA ASN A 106 -3.16 -2.31 11.12
C ASN A 106 -4.13 -1.29 11.72
N THR A 107 -3.96 0.00 11.43
CA THR A 107 -4.83 1.07 11.93
C THR A 107 -5.50 1.83 10.80
N ALA A 108 -4.72 2.41 9.88
CA ALA A 108 -5.29 3.23 8.82
C ALA A 108 -6.04 2.41 7.76
N HIS A 109 -5.42 1.33 7.28
CA HIS A 109 -6.01 0.44 6.28
C HIS A 109 -7.30 -0.24 6.78
N PRO A 110 -7.41 -0.83 7.99
CA PRO A 110 -8.67 -1.39 8.45
C PRO A 110 -9.79 -0.36 8.62
N ALA A 111 -9.46 0.90 8.96
CA ALA A 111 -10.47 1.95 8.95
C ALA A 111 -11.02 2.22 7.54
N PHE A 112 -10.18 2.16 6.51
CA PHE A 112 -10.65 2.20 5.12
C PHE A 112 -11.48 0.96 4.75
N THR A 113 -11.14 -0.23 5.25
CA THR A 113 -11.94 -1.45 5.01
C THR A 113 -13.38 -1.27 5.46
N HIS A 114 -13.63 -0.64 6.62
CA HIS A 114 -14.98 -0.32 7.07
C HIS A 114 -15.71 0.69 6.18
N VAL A 115 -14.99 1.56 5.47
CA VAL A 115 -15.58 2.49 4.49
C VAL A 115 -15.92 1.79 3.17
N PHE A 116 -15.07 0.87 2.73
CA PHE A 116 -15.12 0.30 1.38
C PHE A 116 -15.87 -1.03 1.30
N ARG A 117 -15.87 -1.83 2.38
CA ARG A 117 -16.48 -3.17 2.46
C ARG A 117 -17.56 -3.20 3.54
N THR A 118 -18.45 -2.21 3.56
CA THR A 118 -19.52 -2.07 4.57
C THR A 118 -20.38 -3.32 4.68
N ASN A 119 -20.60 -4.03 3.57
CA ASN A 119 -21.34 -5.27 3.48
C ASN A 119 -20.73 -6.44 4.28
N GLU A 120 -19.48 -6.32 4.73
CA GLU A 120 -18.84 -7.32 5.62
C GLU A 120 -19.08 -7.03 7.10
N PHE A 121 -19.61 -5.86 7.43
CA PHE A 121 -19.83 -5.40 8.80
C PHE A 121 -21.30 -5.11 9.12
N ALA A 122 -22.16 -5.07 8.10
CA ALA A 122 -23.57 -4.78 8.24
C ALA A 122 -24.38 -5.39 7.08
N GLU A 123 -25.54 -5.96 7.39
CA GLU A 123 -26.41 -6.62 6.40
C GLU A 123 -27.32 -5.64 5.66
N SER A 124 -27.98 -4.71 6.38
CA SER A 124 -28.92 -3.77 5.78
C SER A 124 -28.22 -2.53 5.21
N GLU A 125 -28.80 -1.94 4.16
CA GLU A 125 -28.27 -0.71 3.55
C GLU A 125 -28.15 0.44 4.55
N ALA A 126 -29.12 0.59 5.46
CA ALA A 126 -29.10 1.61 6.51
C ALA A 126 -27.94 1.41 7.48
N ALA A 127 -27.68 0.17 7.91
CA ALA A 127 -26.56 -0.14 8.79
C ALA A 127 -25.20 0.03 8.07
N GLN A 128 -25.12 -0.34 6.80
CA GLN A 128 -23.92 -0.11 5.98
C GLN A 128 -23.62 1.38 5.80
N ALA A 129 -24.66 2.20 5.58
CA ALA A 129 -24.53 3.65 5.54
C ALA A 129 -24.02 4.21 6.86
N ASP A 130 -24.49 3.68 8.00
CA ASP A 130 -24.02 4.10 9.33
C ASP A 130 -22.56 3.73 9.58
N VAL A 131 -22.14 2.50 9.22
CA VAL A 131 -20.73 2.08 9.27
C VAL A 131 -19.86 3.04 8.47
N ARG A 132 -20.26 3.37 7.23
CA ARG A 132 -19.51 4.33 6.39
C ARG A 132 -19.45 5.72 7.01
N ARG A 133 -20.58 6.21 7.54
CA ARG A 133 -20.70 7.52 8.19
C ARG A 133 -19.74 7.66 9.38
N VAL A 134 -19.56 6.60 10.16
CA VAL A 134 -18.64 6.58 11.32
C VAL A 134 -17.18 6.38 10.89
N ALA A 135 -16.92 5.51 9.91
CA ALA A 135 -15.56 5.16 9.52
C ALA A 135 -14.87 6.23 8.66
N ALA A 136 -15.60 6.94 7.78
CA ALA A 136 -15.00 7.89 6.85
C ALA A 136 -14.29 9.08 7.52
N PRO A 137 -14.87 9.76 8.54
CA PRO A 137 -14.17 10.82 9.27
C PRO A 137 -12.93 10.30 10.00
N ARG A 138 -12.98 9.07 10.53
CA ARG A 138 -11.82 8.44 11.19
C ARG A 138 -10.69 8.20 10.21
N PHE A 139 -11.01 7.69 9.01
CA PHE A 139 -10.02 7.50 7.95
C PHE A 139 -9.43 8.84 7.48
N ARG A 140 -10.26 9.88 7.33
CA ARG A 140 -9.80 11.26 7.06
C ARG A 140 -8.78 11.73 8.09
N GLY A 141 -9.04 11.56 9.39
CA GLY A 141 -8.08 11.94 10.45
C GLY A 141 -6.74 11.20 10.36
N TYR A 142 -6.74 9.96 9.84
CA TYR A 142 -5.49 9.23 9.58
C TYR A 142 -4.72 9.78 8.37
N LEU A 143 -5.42 10.22 7.32
CA LEU A 143 -4.77 10.91 6.20
C LEU A 143 -4.17 12.26 6.64
N GLU A 144 -4.83 12.98 7.55
CA GLU A 144 -4.29 14.20 8.15
C GLU A 144 -3.04 13.95 9.00
N ARG A 145 -3.02 12.84 9.75
CA ARG A 145 -1.81 12.41 10.47
C ARG A 145 -0.65 12.11 9.53
N ILE A 146 -0.92 11.43 8.41
CA ILE A 146 0.11 11.17 7.40
C ILE A 146 0.57 12.48 6.75
N GLN A 147 -0.34 13.40 6.45
CA GLN A 147 0.02 14.74 5.98
C GLN A 147 1.03 15.42 6.93
N GLY A 148 0.80 15.31 8.25
CA GLY A 148 1.73 15.81 9.26
C GLY A 148 3.12 15.16 9.20
N TRP A 149 3.20 13.85 8.92
CA TRP A 149 4.48 13.16 8.73
C TRP A 149 5.22 13.60 7.46
N VAL A 150 4.51 13.70 6.33
CA VAL A 150 5.15 14.01 5.05
C VAL A 150 5.46 15.49 4.86
N ALA A 151 4.89 16.38 5.68
CA ALA A 151 5.19 17.81 5.64
C ALA A 151 6.68 18.13 5.87
N GLY A 152 7.39 17.28 6.62
CA GLY A 152 8.84 17.39 6.84
C GLY A 152 9.69 16.50 5.93
N ALA A 153 9.09 15.71 5.04
CA ALA A 153 9.80 14.75 4.21
C ALA A 153 10.31 15.40 2.90
N ALA A 154 11.59 15.17 2.58
CA ALA A 154 12.20 15.67 1.35
C ALA A 154 13.37 14.78 0.86
N PRO A 155 13.40 14.43 -0.45
CA PRO A 155 12.25 14.37 -1.34
C PRO A 155 11.23 13.29 -0.91
N TYR A 156 11.67 12.20 -0.29
CA TYR A 156 10.86 11.02 0.06
C TYR A 156 10.91 10.75 1.57
N TRP A 157 10.18 9.73 2.03
CA TRP A 157 9.88 9.50 3.45
C TRP A 157 11.13 9.47 4.35
N PHE A 158 12.20 8.82 3.90
CA PHE A 158 13.48 8.74 4.61
C PHE A 158 14.64 9.45 3.89
N GLY A 159 14.34 10.35 2.95
CA GLY A 159 15.35 11.14 2.23
C GLY A 159 15.36 10.88 0.74
N ALA A 160 16.52 10.54 0.18
CA ALA A 160 16.78 10.62 -1.26
C ALA A 160 16.09 9.54 -2.12
N ARG A 161 15.69 8.41 -1.53
CA ARG A 161 15.11 7.26 -2.25
C ARG A 161 13.67 7.01 -1.83
N VAL A 162 12.87 6.52 -2.77
CA VAL A 162 11.52 6.02 -2.48
C VAL A 162 11.58 4.75 -1.64
N THR A 163 10.64 4.62 -0.72
CA THR A 163 10.56 3.53 0.25
C THR A 163 9.14 2.94 0.30
N PHE A 164 8.96 1.89 1.11
CA PHE A 164 7.64 1.29 1.30
C PHE A 164 6.62 2.28 1.88
N HIS A 165 7.08 3.24 2.70
CA HIS A 165 6.22 4.26 3.30
C HIS A 165 5.66 5.21 2.27
N ASP A 166 6.48 5.63 1.28
CA ASP A 166 6.03 6.47 0.18
C ASP A 166 4.91 5.77 -0.61
N ALA A 167 5.11 4.48 -0.92
CA ALA A 167 4.13 3.67 -1.65
C ALA A 167 2.83 3.47 -0.84
N TYR A 168 2.92 3.23 0.47
CA TYR A 168 1.75 3.07 1.33
C TYR A 168 1.01 4.41 1.49
N ALA A 169 1.75 5.51 1.60
CA ALA A 169 1.18 6.85 1.63
C ALA A 169 0.42 7.15 0.31
N PHE A 170 0.95 6.77 -0.85
CA PHE A 170 0.20 6.85 -2.11
C PHE A 170 -1.08 6.02 -2.04
N THR A 171 -0.99 4.74 -1.63
CA THR A 171 -2.14 3.84 -1.55
C THR A 171 -3.26 4.40 -0.67
N LEU A 172 -2.93 4.90 0.53
CA LEU A 172 -3.91 5.45 1.47
C LEU A 172 -4.55 6.74 0.97
N LEU A 173 -3.77 7.67 0.38
CA LEU A 173 -4.34 8.89 -0.19
C LEU A 173 -5.26 8.58 -1.38
N ARG A 174 -4.85 7.65 -2.24
CA ARG A 174 -5.69 7.16 -3.35
C ARG A 174 -7.00 6.56 -2.85
N TRP A 175 -6.98 5.84 -1.74
CA TRP A 175 -8.20 5.29 -1.14
C TRP A 175 -9.09 6.35 -0.49
N GLY A 176 -8.51 7.49 -0.10
CA GLY A 176 -9.23 8.68 0.36
C GLY A 176 -10.38 9.08 -0.57
N GLY A 177 -10.18 9.02 -1.90
CA GLY A 177 -11.23 9.36 -2.85
C GLY A 177 -12.48 8.48 -2.75
N TYR A 178 -12.34 7.16 -2.52
CA TYR A 178 -13.49 6.27 -2.25
C TYR A 178 -14.17 6.57 -0.90
N ALA A 179 -13.41 7.11 0.05
CA ALA A 179 -13.91 7.60 1.33
C ALA A 179 -14.56 9.00 1.24
N GLY A 180 -14.60 9.62 0.05
CA GLY A 180 -15.12 10.97 -0.15
C GLY A 180 -14.15 12.08 0.24
N VAL A 181 -12.86 11.78 0.37
CA VAL A 181 -11.81 12.76 0.63
C VAL A 181 -11.22 13.22 -0.69
N ASP A 182 -11.41 14.49 -1.04
CA ASP A 182 -10.66 15.14 -2.13
C ASP A 182 -9.18 15.23 -1.73
N PRO A 183 -8.24 14.61 -2.49
CA PRO A 183 -6.81 14.73 -2.22
C PRO A 183 -6.33 16.18 -2.10
N LYS A 184 -6.92 17.12 -2.86
CA LYS A 184 -6.54 18.55 -2.85
C LYS A 184 -6.86 19.25 -1.52
N SER A 185 -7.78 18.69 -0.73
CA SER A 185 -8.06 19.18 0.63
C SER A 185 -6.97 18.79 1.66
N LEU A 186 -5.94 18.05 1.22
CA LEU A 186 -4.72 17.73 1.97
C LEU A 186 -3.50 18.18 1.14
N PRO A 187 -3.28 19.49 0.97
CA PRO A 187 -2.40 20.04 -0.07
C PRO A 187 -0.93 19.59 0.06
N ALA A 188 -0.39 19.50 1.29
CA ALA A 188 0.98 19.04 1.50
C ALA A 188 1.12 17.55 1.16
N TYR A 189 0.11 16.75 1.48
CA TYR A 189 0.09 15.34 1.15
C TYR A 189 -0.10 15.11 -0.35
N HIS A 190 -0.99 15.87 -1.00
CA HIS A 190 -1.19 15.82 -2.45
C HIS A 190 0.10 16.13 -3.21
N ALA A 191 0.76 17.25 -2.90
CA ALA A 191 2.01 17.64 -3.55
C ALA A 191 3.15 16.63 -3.28
N TYR A 192 3.19 16.06 -2.08
CA TYR A 192 4.11 14.97 -1.76
C TYR A 192 3.85 13.75 -2.65
N ILE A 193 2.59 13.34 -2.83
CA ILE A 193 2.24 12.18 -3.65
C ILE A 193 2.48 12.43 -5.14
N GLU A 194 2.28 13.64 -5.66
CA GLU A 194 2.66 13.98 -7.04
C GLU A 194 4.15 13.71 -7.30
N ARG A 195 5.01 14.06 -6.33
CA ARG A 195 6.44 13.75 -6.39
C ARG A 195 6.74 12.26 -6.27
N VAL A 196 6.07 11.55 -5.36
CA VAL A 196 6.21 10.09 -5.21
C VAL A 196 5.83 9.36 -6.51
N MET A 197 4.74 9.76 -7.16
CA MET A 197 4.28 9.16 -8.42
C MET A 197 5.25 9.41 -9.58
N ALA A 198 5.97 10.53 -9.56
CA ALA A 198 6.97 10.85 -10.58
C ALA A 198 8.30 10.08 -10.41
N ALA A 199 8.53 9.43 -9.25
CA ALA A 199 9.71 8.61 -9.04
C ALA A 199 9.70 7.39 -9.98
N PRO A 200 10.78 7.10 -10.73
CA PRO A 200 10.76 6.05 -11.76
C PRO A 200 10.29 4.67 -11.27
N PRO A 201 10.68 4.18 -10.08
CA PRO A 201 10.17 2.89 -9.58
C PRO A 201 8.66 2.88 -9.32
N VAL A 202 8.13 3.97 -8.78
CA VAL A 202 6.69 4.11 -8.49
C VAL A 202 5.92 4.26 -9.79
N ALA A 203 6.42 5.07 -10.73
CA ALA A 203 5.83 5.23 -12.06
C ALA A 203 5.72 3.89 -12.81
N ALA A 204 6.75 3.04 -12.74
CA ALA A 204 6.72 1.71 -13.34
C ALA A 204 5.62 0.82 -12.74
N ALA A 205 5.44 0.84 -11.41
CA ALA A 205 4.36 0.11 -10.76
C ALA A 205 2.98 0.67 -11.13
N LEU A 206 2.81 2.00 -11.17
CA LEU A 206 1.57 2.67 -11.58
C LEU A 206 1.16 2.29 -13.01
N GLU A 207 2.12 2.30 -13.94
CA GLU A 207 1.91 1.90 -15.33
C GLU A 207 1.47 0.43 -15.42
N ARG A 208 2.17 -0.47 -14.70
CA ARG A 208 1.83 -1.89 -14.70
C ARG A 208 0.43 -2.15 -14.15
N GLU A 209 0.07 -1.50 -13.03
CA GLU A 209 -1.24 -1.66 -12.43
C GLU A 209 -2.33 -0.85 -13.15
N ARG A 210 -1.97 0.08 -14.04
CA ARG A 210 -2.86 1.01 -14.73
C ARG A 210 -3.72 1.82 -13.76
N ILE A 211 -3.10 2.30 -12.68
CA ILE A 211 -3.78 3.09 -11.65
C ILE A 211 -3.28 4.53 -11.63
N LYS A 212 -4.14 5.42 -11.14
CA LYS A 212 -3.87 6.84 -10.89
C LYS A 212 -4.29 7.20 -9.47
N LEU A 213 -3.82 8.34 -8.97
CA LEU A 213 -4.20 8.89 -7.66
C LEU A 213 -5.70 9.17 -7.58
N ASP A 214 -6.25 9.80 -8.62
CA ASP A 214 -7.61 10.32 -8.57
C ASP A 214 -8.65 9.20 -8.67
N THR A 215 -9.30 8.95 -7.54
CA THR A 215 -10.48 8.09 -7.36
C THR A 215 -11.67 8.87 -6.81
N TYR A 216 -11.48 10.16 -6.50
CA TYR A 216 -12.49 11.00 -5.91
C TYR A 216 -13.53 11.35 -6.97
N LYS A 217 -14.80 11.35 -6.57
CA LYS A 217 -15.91 11.78 -7.42
C LYS A 217 -16.64 12.87 -6.68
N ALA A 218 -16.59 14.10 -7.19
CA ALA A 218 -17.40 15.18 -6.67
C ALA A 218 -18.88 14.78 -6.80
N SER A 219 -19.57 14.75 -5.67
CA SER A 219 -21.03 14.52 -5.58
C SER A 219 -21.81 15.77 -5.95
#